data_AF-A0A933YKG0-F1
#
_entry.id   AF-A0A933YKG0-F1
#
_cell.length_a   1.000
_cell.length_b   1.000
_cell.length_c   1.000
_cell.angle_alpha   90.00
_cell.angle_beta   90.00
_cell.angle_gamma   90.00
#
_symmetry.space_group_name_H-M   'P 1'
#
loop_
_entity.id
_entity.type
_entity.pdbx_description
1 polymer ?
#
loop_
_entity_poly.entity_id
_entity_poly.type
_entity_poly.pdbx_seq_one_letter_code
_entity_poly.pdbx_strand_id
1 'polypeptide(L)'
;MNHRQYKEWLQLSMYDELTAEEQQLLEHHVRECASCRSEAEELNLLHWTLQKAGPFHVSETMLQEARSELRTALRTVSVKPTMWERLTGFAKDFFLPNFSPNVKMVFGGATMLLAGLLVGRFLLPATSPKGSTAARDASFASSLEGETRISNIRFVDSDASDGEVEFMFEAVSPVHIKGSINDARVQKVLAHALVNDQNPGIRLRTVNAIASQGEKLRLPDREIRAALILAVKTDENPGVRKEALKTLRHFPFDEEIKQAFLFVLMKDKNPAMRIEAVNSLDSAQTHFRDKDLWNVLQQRIQSDENSYVRLRAQTVLDEMRNQ
;
A
#
# COMPACT_ATOMS: atom_id res chain seq x y z
N MET A 1 -51.05 18.37 15.73
CA MET A 1 -49.89 17.80 15.02
C MET A 1 -49.86 18.35 13.61
N ASN A 2 -48.68 18.67 13.07
CA ASN A 2 -48.57 19.17 11.70
C ASN A 2 -48.81 18.03 10.71
N HIS A 3 -49.50 18.29 9.59
CA HIS A 3 -49.68 17.30 8.51
C HIS A 3 -48.36 16.67 8.04
N ARG A 4 -47.24 17.40 8.16
CA ARG A 4 -45.89 16.90 7.89
C ARG A 4 -45.50 15.69 8.72
N GLN A 5 -45.89 15.64 10.00
CA GLN A 5 -45.56 14.54 10.90
C GLN A 5 -46.35 13.27 10.51
N TYR A 6 -47.62 13.41 10.14
CA TYR A 6 -48.42 12.28 9.67
C TYR A 6 -47.93 11.73 8.32
N LYS A 7 -47.35 12.56 7.46
CA LYS A 7 -46.69 12.11 6.23
C LYS A 7 -45.44 11.26 6.50
N GLU A 8 -44.64 11.66 7.49
CA GLU A 8 -43.48 10.87 7.94
C GLU A 8 -43.95 9.55 8.57
N TRP A 9 -45.01 9.59 9.37
CA TRP A 9 -45.63 8.39 9.95
C TRP A 9 -46.21 7.45 8.89
N LEU A 10 -46.81 7.95 7.80
CA LEU A 10 -47.25 7.10 6.70
C LEU A 10 -46.11 6.27 6.10
N GLN A 11 -44.88 6.81 6.03
CA GLN A 11 -43.72 6.08 5.54
C GLN A 11 -43.22 5.05 6.56
N LEU A 12 -43.15 5.41 7.84
CA LEU A 12 -42.71 4.52 8.93
C LEU A 12 -43.69 3.36 9.15
N SER A 13 -44.99 3.61 8.96
CA SER A 13 -46.04 2.60 9.04
C SER A 13 -45.81 1.44 8.06
N MET A 14 -45.27 1.74 6.88
CA MET A 14 -45.01 0.72 5.84
C MET A 14 -43.87 -0.24 6.19
N TYR A 15 -42.98 0.17 7.10
CA TYR A 15 -41.86 -0.64 7.57
C TYR A 15 -42.11 -1.26 8.95
N ASP A 16 -43.34 -1.13 9.48
CA ASP A 16 -43.71 -1.59 10.82
C ASP A 16 -42.86 -0.92 11.94
N GLU A 17 -42.44 0.34 11.69
CA GLU A 17 -41.55 1.12 12.58
C GLU A 17 -42.32 2.06 13.53
N LEU A 18 -43.66 2.05 13.49
CA LEU A 18 -44.50 2.83 14.40
C LEU A 18 -44.91 2.03 15.63
N THR A 19 -45.04 2.69 16.77
CA THR A 19 -45.65 2.07 17.95
C THR A 19 -47.16 1.88 17.74
N ALA A 20 -47.77 0.95 18.49
CA ALA A 20 -49.20 0.66 18.39
C ALA A 20 -50.08 1.91 18.67
N GLU A 21 -49.65 2.78 19.58
CA GLU A 21 -50.35 4.04 19.89
C GLU A 21 -50.26 5.04 18.72
N GLU A 22 -49.09 5.17 18.10
CA GLU A 22 -48.88 6.07 16.95
C GLU A 22 -49.62 5.58 15.70
N GLN A 23 -49.67 4.26 15.48
CA GLN A 23 -50.42 3.64 14.38
C GLN A 23 -51.92 3.95 14.50
N GLN A 24 -52.50 3.85 15.69
CA GLN A 24 -53.91 4.18 15.93
C GLN A 24 -54.21 5.66 15.68
N LEU A 25 -53.31 6.56 16.11
CA LEU A 25 -53.42 8.00 15.87
C LEU A 25 -53.31 8.34 14.38
N LEU A 26 -52.44 7.66 13.64
CA LEU A 26 -52.29 7.79 12.20
C LEU A 26 -53.57 7.36 11.47
N GLU A 27 -54.10 6.18 11.80
CA GLU A 27 -55.32 5.64 11.19
C GLU A 27 -56.55 6.52 11.43
N HIS A 28 -56.66 7.12 12.62
CA HIS A 28 -57.70 8.10 12.91
C HIS A 28 -57.55 9.35 12.03
N HIS A 29 -56.33 9.87 11.92
CA HIS A 29 -56.06 11.07 11.12
C HIS A 29 -56.30 10.86 9.61
N VAL A 30 -55.91 9.71 9.06
CA VAL A 30 -56.12 9.37 7.64
C VAL A 30 -57.61 9.24 7.29
N ARG A 31 -58.45 8.86 8.27
CA ARG A 31 -59.91 8.85 8.09
C ARG A 31 -60.49 10.26 8.02
N GLU A 32 -59.96 11.21 8.78
CA GLU A 32 -60.49 12.57 8.85
C GLU A 32 -59.89 13.54 7.82
N CYS A 33 -58.65 13.30 7.37
CA CYS A 33 -57.92 14.21 6.50
C CYS A 33 -57.83 13.71 5.05
N ALA A 34 -58.42 14.46 4.11
CA ALA A 34 -58.43 14.10 2.69
C ALA A 34 -57.03 14.07 2.04
N SER A 35 -56.13 14.98 2.43
CA SER A 35 -54.77 15.04 1.86
C SER A 35 -53.87 13.89 2.32
N CYS A 36 -53.95 13.51 3.60
CA CYS A 36 -53.23 12.35 4.11
C CYS A 36 -53.79 11.03 3.56
N ARG A 37 -55.10 10.99 3.24
CA ARG A 37 -55.72 9.83 2.58
C ARG A 37 -55.21 9.63 1.15
N SER A 38 -55.18 10.68 0.34
CA SER A 38 -54.67 10.56 -1.04
C SER A 38 -53.20 10.12 -1.07
N GLU A 39 -52.39 10.63 -0.14
CA GLU A 39 -50.97 10.27 -0.04
C GLU A 39 -50.75 8.82 0.43
N ALA A 40 -51.61 8.32 1.34
CA ALA A 40 -51.61 6.92 1.72
C ALA A 40 -51.99 6.00 0.53
N GLU A 41 -52.95 6.40 -0.29
CA GLU A 41 -53.36 5.67 -1.50
C GLU A 41 -52.23 5.62 -2.55
N GLU A 42 -51.54 6.75 -2.78
CA GLU A 42 -50.38 6.83 -3.68
C GLU A 42 -49.23 5.92 -3.22
N LEU A 43 -48.91 5.94 -1.92
CA LEU A 43 -47.88 5.08 -1.34
C LEU A 43 -48.22 3.59 -1.47
N ASN A 44 -49.48 3.22 -1.22
CA ASN A 44 -49.95 1.84 -1.40
C ASN A 44 -49.86 1.38 -2.86
N LEU A 45 -50.20 2.25 -3.82
CA LEU A 45 -50.10 1.95 -5.24
C LEU A 45 -48.65 1.74 -5.69
N LEU A 46 -47.73 2.61 -5.24
CA LEU A 46 -46.29 2.46 -5.49
C LEU A 46 -45.79 1.11 -4.97
N HIS A 47 -46.13 0.78 -3.73
CA HIS A 47 -45.69 -0.46 -3.09
C HIS A 47 -46.19 -1.70 -3.82
N TRP A 48 -47.47 -1.72 -4.19
CA TRP A 48 -48.05 -2.81 -4.99
C TRP A 48 -47.34 -2.96 -6.34
N THR A 49 -46.97 -1.86 -6.98
CA THR A 49 -46.26 -1.85 -8.26
C THR A 49 -44.85 -2.45 -8.12
N LEU A 50 -44.14 -2.10 -7.04
CA LEU A 50 -42.82 -2.65 -6.73
C LEU A 50 -42.88 -4.13 -6.38
N GLN A 51 -43.88 -4.56 -5.61
CA GLN A 51 -44.09 -5.96 -5.27
C GLN A 51 -44.38 -6.80 -6.52
N LYS A 52 -45.15 -6.26 -7.48
CA LYS A 52 -45.38 -6.89 -8.78
C LYS A 52 -44.14 -6.95 -9.67
N ALA A 53 -43.26 -5.95 -9.59
CA ALA A 53 -42.01 -5.94 -10.35
C ALA A 53 -41.05 -7.05 -9.92
N GLY A 54 -41.22 -7.58 -8.70
CA GLY A 54 -40.46 -8.70 -8.16
C GLY A 54 -38.98 -8.37 -7.93
N PRO A 55 -38.26 -9.19 -7.15
CA PRO A 55 -36.82 -9.02 -6.98
C PRO A 55 -36.14 -9.22 -8.35
N PHE A 56 -35.28 -8.27 -8.73
CA PHE A 56 -34.44 -8.37 -9.92
C PHE A 56 -33.49 -9.56 -9.77
N HIS A 57 -33.87 -10.71 -10.33
CA HIS A 57 -33.02 -11.89 -10.33
C HIS A 57 -31.94 -11.70 -11.38
N VAL A 58 -30.74 -11.32 -10.95
CA VAL A 58 -29.56 -11.31 -11.82
C VAL A 58 -29.40 -12.72 -12.39
N SER A 59 -29.41 -12.86 -13.71
CA SER A 59 -29.28 -14.18 -14.32
C SER A 59 -27.89 -14.76 -14.02
N GLU A 60 -27.82 -16.08 -13.78
CA GLU A 60 -26.53 -16.74 -13.54
C GLU A 60 -25.57 -16.54 -14.73
N THR A 61 -26.11 -16.37 -15.94
CA THR A 61 -25.36 -16.04 -17.15
C THR A 61 -24.66 -14.68 -17.05
N MET A 62 -25.35 -13.65 -16.56
CA MET A 62 -24.78 -12.30 -16.40
C MET A 62 -23.70 -12.29 -15.31
N LEU A 63 -23.88 -13.07 -14.24
CA LEU A 63 -22.87 -13.26 -13.19
C LEU A 63 -21.63 -13.99 -13.72
N GLN A 64 -21.81 -15.01 -14.54
CA GLN A 64 -20.71 -15.74 -15.16
C GLN A 64 -19.94 -14.87 -16.15
N GLU A 65 -20.63 -14.07 -16.95
CA GLU A 65 -20.04 -13.12 -17.89
C GLU A 65 -19.21 -12.06 -17.16
N ALA A 66 -19.77 -11.40 -16.13
CA ALA A 66 -19.05 -10.43 -15.32
C ALA A 66 -17.81 -11.02 -14.63
N ARG A 67 -17.88 -12.26 -14.14
CA ARG A 67 -16.73 -12.98 -13.56
C ARG A 67 -15.67 -13.30 -14.61
N SER A 68 -16.08 -13.64 -15.82
CA SER A 68 -15.17 -13.92 -16.94
C SER A 68 -14.43 -12.66 -17.38
N GLU A 69 -15.16 -11.55 -17.54
CA GLU A 69 -14.58 -10.24 -17.86
C GLU A 69 -13.58 -9.79 -16.81
N LEU A 70 -13.92 -9.93 -15.52
CA LEU A 70 -13.02 -9.60 -14.42
C LEU A 70 -11.73 -10.43 -14.46
N ARG A 71 -11.83 -11.75 -14.68
CA ARG A 71 -10.64 -12.62 -14.79
C ARG A 71 -9.76 -12.22 -15.96
N THR A 72 -10.37 -11.81 -17.08
CA THR A 72 -9.65 -11.36 -18.27
C THR A 72 -8.93 -10.05 -17.99
N ALA A 73 -9.58 -9.09 -17.34
CA ALA A 73 -8.98 -7.83 -16.92
C ALA A 73 -7.83 -8.02 -15.91
N LEU A 74 -7.93 -8.97 -14.99
CA LEU A 74 -6.85 -9.27 -14.05
C LEU A 74 -5.62 -9.88 -14.74
N ARG A 75 -5.81 -10.70 -15.79
CA ARG A 75 -4.71 -11.26 -16.57
C ARG A 75 -3.96 -10.20 -17.37
N THR A 76 -4.65 -9.21 -17.92
CA THR A 76 -4.00 -8.11 -18.66
C THR A 76 -3.24 -7.16 -17.75
N VAL A 77 -3.63 -7.04 -16.48
CA VAL A 77 -2.92 -6.22 -15.48
C VAL A 77 -1.67 -6.94 -14.92
N SER A 78 -1.61 -8.28 -14.98
CA SER A 78 -0.60 -9.09 -14.26
C SER A 78 0.72 -9.34 -14.99
N VAL A 79 1.01 -8.66 -16.12
CA VAL A 79 2.33 -8.76 -16.78
C VAL A 79 2.80 -7.37 -17.20
N LYS A 80 3.39 -6.63 -16.27
CA LYS A 80 4.34 -5.57 -16.62
C LYS A 80 5.75 -6.10 -16.36
N PRO A 81 6.67 -6.04 -17.33
CA PRO A 81 8.04 -6.48 -17.12
C PRO A 81 8.69 -5.66 -16.01
N THR A 82 9.27 -6.41 -15.07
CA THR A 82 9.87 -5.94 -13.82
C THR A 82 11.05 -5.01 -14.12
N MET A 83 11.15 -3.89 -13.41
CA MET A 83 12.19 -2.86 -13.59
C MET A 83 13.65 -3.37 -13.52
N TRP A 84 13.86 -4.61 -13.09
CA TRP A 84 15.13 -5.32 -13.11
C TRP A 84 15.69 -5.58 -14.52
N GLU A 85 14.85 -5.76 -15.55
CA GLU A 85 15.34 -5.92 -16.93
C GLU A 85 15.94 -4.63 -17.50
N ARG A 86 15.48 -3.45 -17.04
CA ARG A 86 16.06 -2.14 -17.41
C ARG A 86 17.38 -1.85 -16.69
N LEU A 87 17.54 -2.35 -15.46
CA LEU A 87 18.76 -2.16 -14.67
C LEU A 87 19.92 -3.01 -15.20
N THR A 88 19.65 -4.23 -15.66
CA THR A 88 20.68 -5.11 -16.25
C THR A 88 21.17 -4.63 -17.62
N GLY A 89 20.38 -3.83 -18.34
CA GLY A 89 20.82 -3.18 -19.57
C GLY A 89 21.87 -2.09 -19.32
N PHE A 90 21.63 -1.23 -18.31
CA PHE A 90 22.53 -0.12 -17.97
C PHE A 90 23.87 -0.59 -17.40
N ALA A 91 23.88 -1.68 -16.63
CA ALA A 91 25.11 -2.26 -16.07
C ALA A 91 26.04 -2.83 -17.15
N LYS A 92 25.51 -3.40 -18.23
CA LYS A 92 26.30 -3.95 -19.34
C LYS A 92 27.01 -2.85 -20.14
N ASP A 93 26.39 -1.69 -20.32
CA ASP A 93 26.96 -0.59 -21.09
C ASP A 93 27.94 0.28 -20.26
N PHE A 94 27.79 0.31 -18.94
CA PHE A 94 28.63 1.13 -18.05
C PHE A 94 29.90 0.40 -17.55
N PHE A 95 29.85 -0.92 -17.33
CA PHE A 95 30.99 -1.68 -16.78
C PHE A 95 31.94 -2.27 -17.83
N LEU A 96 31.63 -2.18 -19.12
CA LEU A 96 32.46 -2.71 -20.20
C LEU A 96 32.80 -1.63 -21.23
N PRO A 97 33.81 -0.75 -20.98
CA PRO A 97 34.38 0.05 -22.04
C PRO A 97 35.12 -0.85 -23.04
N ASN A 98 35.03 -0.52 -24.33
CA ASN A 98 35.73 -1.18 -25.42
C ASN A 98 37.27 -1.03 -25.32
N PHE A 99 37.92 -1.82 -24.46
CA PHE A 99 39.37 -1.99 -24.46
C PHE A 99 39.80 -3.09 -25.45
N SER A 100 40.96 -2.90 -26.06
CA SER A 100 41.55 -3.79 -27.07
C SER A 100 41.76 -5.23 -26.53
N PRO A 101 41.67 -6.25 -27.40
CA PRO A 101 41.57 -7.67 -26.99
C PRO A 101 42.76 -8.16 -26.13
N ASN A 102 43.93 -7.54 -26.25
CA ASN A 102 45.14 -8.00 -25.56
C ASN A 102 45.27 -7.49 -24.10
N VAL A 103 44.58 -6.41 -23.74
CA VAL A 103 44.61 -5.86 -22.36
C VAL A 103 43.60 -6.55 -21.45
N LYS A 104 42.54 -7.13 -22.04
CA LYS A 104 41.44 -7.81 -21.34
C LYS A 104 41.87 -9.08 -20.59
N MET A 105 42.80 -9.87 -21.12
CA MET A 105 43.26 -11.09 -20.44
C MET A 105 44.17 -10.80 -19.25
N VAL A 106 45.04 -9.80 -19.36
CA VAL A 106 46.05 -9.50 -18.32
C VAL A 106 45.41 -8.83 -17.10
N PHE A 107 44.52 -7.86 -17.32
CA PHE A 107 43.81 -7.19 -16.21
C PHE A 107 42.70 -8.06 -15.61
N GLY A 108 42.02 -8.88 -16.41
CA GLY A 108 41.03 -9.84 -15.91
C GLY A 108 41.65 -10.90 -15.01
N GLY A 109 42.81 -11.46 -15.41
CA GLY A 109 43.54 -12.45 -14.62
C GLY A 109 44.07 -11.88 -13.30
N ALA A 110 44.67 -10.68 -13.32
CA ALA A 110 45.24 -10.06 -12.13
C ALA A 110 44.16 -9.63 -11.11
N THR A 111 43.04 -9.09 -11.58
CA THR A 111 41.93 -8.68 -10.69
C THR A 111 41.21 -9.89 -10.10
N MET A 112 41.03 -10.97 -10.87
CA MET A 112 40.44 -12.22 -10.38
C MET A 112 41.35 -12.95 -9.37
N LEU A 113 42.66 -12.92 -9.57
CA LEU A 113 43.63 -13.45 -8.59
C LEU A 113 43.65 -12.65 -7.29
N LEU A 114 43.66 -11.32 -7.37
CA LEU A 114 43.65 -10.45 -6.19
C LEU A 114 42.34 -10.56 -5.41
N ALA A 115 41.20 -10.58 -6.11
CA ALA A 115 39.90 -10.78 -5.51
C ALA A 115 39.77 -12.18 -4.90
N GLY A 116 40.23 -13.23 -5.60
CA GLY A 116 40.24 -14.60 -5.10
C GLY A 116 41.14 -14.79 -3.88
N LEU A 117 42.30 -14.12 -3.82
CA LEU A 117 43.24 -14.20 -2.70
C LEU A 117 42.71 -13.44 -1.46
N LEU A 118 42.09 -12.28 -1.66
CA LEU A 118 41.48 -11.50 -0.57
C LEU A 118 40.24 -12.20 0.00
N VAL A 119 39.35 -12.70 -0.87
CA VAL A 119 38.16 -13.47 -0.47
C VAL A 119 38.59 -14.78 0.19
N GLY A 120 39.59 -15.48 -0.38
CA GLY A 120 40.12 -16.73 0.17
C GLY A 120 40.78 -16.57 1.55
N ARG A 121 41.48 -15.47 1.81
CA ARG A 121 42.16 -15.25 3.11
C ARG A 121 41.25 -14.73 4.22
N PHE A 122 40.15 -14.06 3.86
CA PHE A 122 39.19 -13.55 4.85
C PHE A 122 38.05 -14.53 5.17
N LEU A 123 37.73 -15.46 4.26
CA LEU A 123 36.64 -16.42 4.45
C LEU A 123 37.08 -17.86 4.75
N LEU A 124 38.36 -18.22 4.56
CA LEU A 124 38.85 -19.56 4.90
C LEU A 124 39.70 -19.54 6.17
N PRO A 125 39.25 -20.14 7.29
CA PRO A 125 40.13 -20.45 8.42
C PRO A 125 41.15 -21.52 7.99
N ALA A 126 42.31 -21.52 8.65
CA ALA A 126 43.41 -22.44 8.39
C ALA A 126 42.93 -23.88 8.18
N THR A 127 43.35 -24.48 7.07
CA THR A 127 42.87 -25.78 6.59
C THR A 127 43.36 -26.94 7.45
N SER A 128 42.44 -27.85 7.74
CA SER A 128 42.62 -29.31 7.75
C SER A 128 41.22 -29.95 7.58
N PRO A 129 41.09 -31.13 6.95
CA PRO A 129 40.97 -31.25 5.50
C PRO A 129 39.62 -31.84 5.02
N LYS A 130 39.32 -31.54 3.75
CA LYS A 130 38.53 -32.29 2.74
C LYS A 130 37.19 -32.94 3.14
N GLY A 131 36.12 -32.39 2.55
CA GLY A 131 35.02 -33.16 1.97
C GLY A 131 33.66 -32.96 2.65
N SER A 132 32.72 -32.29 1.98
CA SER A 132 31.28 -32.50 2.23
C SER A 132 30.40 -31.82 1.17
N THR A 133 30.15 -32.51 0.05
CA THR A 133 28.86 -32.38 -0.69
C THR A 133 27.68 -32.65 0.25
N ALA A 134 27.86 -33.55 1.22
CA ALA A 134 26.91 -33.88 2.28
C ALA A 134 26.40 -32.67 3.11
N ALA A 135 27.17 -31.58 3.26
CA ALA A 135 26.73 -30.42 4.02
C ALA A 135 25.70 -29.56 3.27
N ARG A 136 25.77 -29.54 1.93
CA ARG A 136 24.77 -28.86 1.09
C ARG A 136 23.47 -29.68 1.03
N ASP A 137 23.59 -30.99 0.86
CA ASP A 137 22.44 -31.89 0.78
C ASP A 137 21.67 -31.97 2.12
N ALA A 138 22.38 -31.95 3.25
CA ALA A 138 21.77 -31.90 4.58
C ALA A 138 20.97 -30.60 4.81
N SER A 139 21.48 -29.45 4.35
CA SER A 139 20.78 -28.16 4.48
C SER A 139 19.52 -28.06 3.60
N PHE A 140 19.52 -28.73 2.45
CA PHE A 140 18.39 -28.80 1.54
C PHE A 140 17.30 -29.74 2.07
N ALA A 141 17.68 -30.93 2.54
CA ALA A 141 16.75 -31.89 3.15
C ALA A 141 16.01 -31.28 4.36
N SER A 142 16.72 -30.59 5.26
CA SER A 142 16.09 -29.89 6.40
C SER A 142 15.16 -28.73 5.99
N SER A 143 15.32 -28.16 4.80
CA SER A 143 14.42 -27.13 4.27
C SER A 143 13.12 -27.71 3.67
N LEU A 144 13.14 -29.00 3.29
CA LEU A 144 11.99 -29.75 2.81
C LEU A 144 11.20 -30.43 3.94
N GLU A 145 11.77 -30.56 5.15
CA GLU A 145 11.10 -31.13 6.33
C GLU A 145 10.03 -30.22 6.96
N GLY A 146 9.95 -28.94 6.54
CA GLY A 146 8.91 -27.99 6.99
C GLY A 146 7.63 -28.01 6.16
N GLU A 147 6.73 -27.04 6.35
CA GLU A 147 5.50 -26.84 5.54
C GLU A 147 5.79 -26.31 4.10
N THR A 148 6.90 -26.72 3.51
CA THR A 148 7.34 -26.27 2.19
C THR A 148 6.45 -26.87 1.11
N ARG A 149 5.71 -26.03 0.38
CA ARG A 149 4.87 -26.47 -0.73
C ARG A 149 5.71 -26.46 -2.01
N ILE A 150 5.85 -27.63 -2.61
CA ILE A 150 6.49 -27.81 -3.91
C ILE A 150 5.45 -27.67 -5.02
N SER A 151 5.76 -26.87 -6.03
CA SER A 151 4.95 -26.69 -7.25
C SER A 151 5.84 -26.61 -8.50
N ASN A 152 5.25 -26.70 -9.68
CA ASN A 152 5.93 -26.48 -10.97
C ASN A 152 7.18 -27.37 -11.19
N ILE A 153 7.09 -28.67 -10.88
CA ILE A 153 8.17 -29.63 -11.14
C ILE A 153 8.32 -29.84 -12.66
N ARG A 154 9.55 -29.72 -13.18
CA ARG A 154 9.91 -29.94 -14.59
C ARG A 154 11.17 -30.79 -14.66
N PHE A 155 11.11 -31.90 -15.37
CA PHE A 155 12.28 -32.74 -15.63
C PHE A 155 13.11 -32.11 -16.76
N VAL A 156 14.40 -31.90 -16.49
CA VAL A 156 15.38 -31.38 -17.45
C VAL A 156 15.99 -32.55 -18.22
N ASP A 157 16.28 -33.64 -17.51
CA ASP A 157 16.66 -34.93 -18.09
C ASP A 157 15.73 -36.03 -17.56
N SER A 158 15.19 -36.80 -18.50
CA SER A 158 14.24 -37.89 -18.24
C SER A 158 14.87 -39.26 -18.52
N ASP A 159 16.11 -39.30 -19.05
CA ASP A 159 16.79 -40.54 -19.38
C ASP A 159 17.38 -41.18 -18.13
N ALA A 160 16.57 -41.99 -17.43
CA ALA A 160 16.99 -42.70 -16.22
C ALA A 160 17.91 -43.91 -16.51
N SER A 161 18.53 -43.98 -17.69
CA SER A 161 19.38 -45.11 -18.10
C SER A 161 20.67 -45.23 -17.28
N ASP A 162 21.16 -44.12 -16.72
CA ASP A 162 22.33 -44.06 -15.84
C ASP A 162 21.97 -44.01 -14.33
N GLY A 163 20.67 -43.97 -14.01
CA GLY A 163 20.15 -43.86 -12.65
C GLY A 163 20.17 -42.44 -12.08
N GLU A 164 20.53 -41.43 -12.87
CA GLU A 164 20.49 -40.02 -12.49
C GLU A 164 19.18 -39.39 -13.01
N VAL A 165 18.64 -38.40 -12.29
CA VAL A 165 17.44 -37.66 -12.71
C VAL A 165 17.64 -36.18 -12.43
N GLU A 166 17.50 -35.35 -13.45
CA GLU A 166 17.60 -33.90 -13.32
C GLU A 166 16.22 -33.24 -13.44
N PHE A 167 15.84 -32.45 -12.43
CA PHE A 167 14.58 -31.71 -12.44
C PHE A 167 14.68 -30.39 -11.67
N MET A 168 13.81 -29.45 -12.02
CA MET A 168 13.64 -28.16 -11.34
C MET A 168 12.23 -28.06 -10.78
N PHE A 169 12.07 -27.35 -9.67
CA PHE A 169 10.76 -27.08 -9.07
C PHE A 169 10.76 -25.74 -8.34
N GLU A 170 9.57 -25.22 -8.08
CA GLU A 170 9.36 -24.05 -7.23
C GLU A 170 8.99 -24.51 -5.82
N ALA A 171 9.65 -23.94 -4.81
CA ALA A 171 9.39 -24.22 -3.42
C ALA A 171 8.94 -22.94 -2.71
N VAL A 172 7.80 -23.00 -2.02
CA VAL A 172 7.29 -21.89 -1.21
C VAL A 172 7.20 -22.36 0.24
N SER A 173 8.02 -21.78 1.11
CA SER A 173 7.99 -22.04 2.55
C SER A 173 7.35 -20.86 3.27
N PRO A 174 6.21 -21.04 3.96
CA PRO A 174 5.61 -19.98 4.75
C PRO A 174 6.53 -19.62 5.92
N VAL A 175 6.80 -18.33 6.11
CA VAL A 175 7.63 -17.84 7.23
C VAL A 175 6.74 -17.13 8.24
N HIS A 176 6.70 -17.65 9.46
CA HIS A 176 6.01 -17.02 10.59
C HIS A 176 7.01 -16.23 11.43
N ILE A 177 6.83 -14.91 11.48
CA ILE A 177 7.67 -14.03 12.30
C ILE A 177 6.82 -13.47 13.43
N LYS A 178 7.25 -13.72 14.67
CA LYS A 178 6.72 -13.05 15.86
C LYS A 178 7.86 -12.31 16.54
N GLY A 179 7.74 -11.01 16.66
CA GLY A 179 8.79 -10.17 17.22
C GLY A 179 8.29 -8.79 17.61
N SER A 180 9.19 -8.00 18.19
CA SER A 180 8.93 -6.59 18.46
C SER A 180 9.02 -5.78 17.17
N ILE A 181 8.24 -4.69 17.09
CA ILE A 181 8.38 -3.68 16.03
C ILE A 181 9.76 -3.02 16.00
N ASN A 182 10.53 -3.13 17.09
CA ASN A 182 11.90 -2.64 17.21
C ASN A 182 12.96 -3.65 16.72
N ASP A 183 12.58 -4.87 16.31
CA ASP A 183 13.50 -5.82 15.68
C ASP A 183 13.73 -5.43 14.21
N ALA A 184 14.99 -5.20 13.84
CA ALA A 184 15.40 -4.83 12.48
C ALA A 184 14.87 -5.80 11.41
N ARG A 185 14.73 -7.10 11.72
CA ARG A 185 14.15 -8.08 10.77
C ARG A 185 12.66 -7.87 10.56
N VAL A 186 11.92 -7.55 11.62
CA VAL A 186 10.49 -7.22 11.54
C VAL A 186 10.32 -5.91 10.75
N GLN A 187 11.15 -4.91 11.03
CA GLN A 187 11.13 -3.63 10.34
C GLN A 187 11.40 -3.76 8.83
N LYS A 188 12.37 -4.60 8.45
CA LYS A 188 12.66 -4.97 7.05
C LYS A 188 11.45 -5.54 6.32
N VAL A 189 10.78 -6.51 6.94
CA VAL A 189 9.60 -7.16 6.34
C VAL A 189 8.45 -6.18 6.20
N LEU A 190 8.22 -5.33 7.21
CA LEU A 190 7.18 -4.30 7.14
C LEU A 190 7.51 -3.22 6.09
N ALA A 191 8.74 -2.74 6.03
CA ALA A 191 9.19 -1.80 5.00
C ALA A 191 9.01 -2.40 3.60
N HIS A 192 9.38 -3.66 3.42
CA HIS A 192 9.18 -4.37 2.14
C HIS A 192 7.70 -4.53 1.79
N ALA A 193 6.85 -4.95 2.74
CA ALA A 193 5.42 -5.10 2.52
C ALA A 193 4.76 -3.76 2.16
N LEU A 194 5.16 -2.66 2.81
CA LEU A 194 4.65 -1.32 2.52
C LEU A 194 4.99 -0.87 1.10
N VAL A 195 6.15 -1.23 0.55
CA VAL A 195 6.58 -0.75 -0.77
C VAL A 195 6.13 -1.66 -1.91
N ASN A 196 6.12 -2.98 -1.70
CA ASN A 196 6.03 -3.96 -2.79
C ASN A 196 4.71 -4.73 -2.84
N ASP A 197 3.92 -4.72 -1.76
CA ASP A 197 2.66 -5.48 -1.75
C ASP A 197 1.62 -4.84 -2.69
N GLN A 198 1.00 -5.66 -3.53
CA GLN A 198 0.02 -5.20 -4.51
C GLN A 198 -1.31 -4.78 -3.86
N ASN A 199 -1.64 -5.36 -2.70
CA ASN A 199 -2.90 -5.10 -2.00
C ASN A 199 -2.79 -3.84 -1.11
N PRO A 200 -3.52 -2.75 -1.43
CA PRO A 200 -3.48 -1.53 -0.63
C PRO A 200 -3.95 -1.73 0.83
N GLY A 201 -4.80 -2.73 1.08
CA GLY A 201 -5.22 -3.09 2.44
C GLY A 201 -4.08 -3.66 3.29
N ILE A 202 -3.17 -4.43 2.69
CA ILE A 202 -1.97 -4.93 3.38
C ILE A 202 -1.01 -3.79 3.65
N ARG A 203 -0.76 -2.93 2.66
CA ARG A 203 0.08 -1.73 2.82
C ARG A 203 -0.47 -0.82 3.92
N LEU A 204 -1.77 -0.54 3.94
CA LEU A 204 -2.40 0.28 4.98
C LEU A 204 -2.27 -0.35 6.37
N ARG A 205 -2.54 -1.66 6.51
CA ARG A 205 -2.35 -2.37 7.78
C ARG A 205 -0.89 -2.33 8.25
N THR A 206 0.05 -2.41 7.32
CA THR A 206 1.49 -2.30 7.58
C THR A 206 1.83 -0.93 8.15
N VAL A 207 1.32 0.16 7.56
CA VAL A 207 1.49 1.51 8.10
C VAL A 207 0.88 1.61 9.51
N ASN A 208 -0.35 1.13 9.71
CA ASN A 208 -1.00 1.15 11.02
C ASN A 208 -0.21 0.38 12.10
N ALA A 209 0.38 -0.76 11.72
CA ALA A 209 1.23 -1.53 12.62
C ALA A 209 2.46 -0.71 13.05
N ILE A 210 3.11 -0.03 12.10
CA ILE A 210 4.24 0.88 12.37
C ILE A 210 3.79 2.06 13.25
N ALA A 211 2.64 2.69 12.94
CA ALA A 211 2.11 3.84 13.65
C ALA A 211 1.75 3.55 15.11
N SER A 212 1.18 2.37 15.39
CA SER A 212 0.71 1.97 16.73
C SER A 212 1.80 1.96 17.81
N GLN A 213 3.07 2.01 17.42
CA GLN A 213 4.21 2.02 18.33
C GLN A 213 5.17 3.19 18.05
N GLY A 214 4.77 4.18 17.25
CA GLY A 214 5.57 5.34 16.83
C GLY A 214 6.25 6.07 18.00
N GLU A 215 5.53 6.26 19.11
CA GLU A 215 6.05 6.93 20.31
C GLU A 215 7.08 6.09 21.10
N LYS A 216 7.13 4.77 20.87
CA LYS A 216 8.03 3.81 21.54
C LYS A 216 9.18 3.34 20.64
N LEU A 217 9.22 3.80 19.39
CA LEU A 217 10.32 3.53 18.46
C LEU A 217 11.55 4.32 18.92
N ARG A 218 12.45 3.63 19.64
CA ARG A 218 13.81 4.11 19.90
C ARG A 218 14.56 4.10 18.56
N LEU A 219 14.57 5.26 17.90
CA LEU A 219 15.19 5.52 16.60
C LEU A 219 14.48 4.75 15.47
N PRO A 220 13.68 5.42 14.64
CA PRO A 220 13.09 4.78 13.49
C PRO A 220 14.18 4.35 12.51
N ASP A 221 14.23 3.04 12.25
CA ASP A 221 15.11 2.45 11.26
C ASP A 221 14.97 3.18 9.91
N ARG A 222 16.12 3.41 9.30
CA ARG A 222 16.27 4.12 8.03
C ARG A 222 15.37 3.51 6.95
N GLU A 223 15.19 2.20 7.00
CA GLU A 223 14.40 1.45 6.02
C GLU A 223 12.89 1.72 6.17
N ILE A 224 12.36 1.74 7.39
CA ILE A 224 10.95 2.11 7.63
C ILE A 224 10.69 3.55 7.21
N ARG A 225 11.58 4.48 7.58
CA ARG A 225 11.45 5.89 7.21
C ARG A 225 11.44 6.06 5.70
N ALA A 226 12.38 5.43 5.00
CA ALA A 226 12.46 5.45 3.55
C ALA A 226 11.20 4.85 2.90
N ALA A 227 10.68 3.73 3.43
CA ALA A 227 9.45 3.10 2.95
C ALA A 227 8.23 3.99 3.15
N LEU A 228 8.09 4.65 4.31
CA LEU A 228 7.01 5.59 4.58
C LEU A 228 7.09 6.82 3.66
N ILE A 229 8.27 7.42 3.49
CA ILE A 229 8.48 8.55 2.57
C ILE A 229 8.13 8.14 1.13
N LEU A 230 8.55 6.95 0.70
CA LEU A 230 8.22 6.45 -0.63
C LEU A 230 6.72 6.26 -0.79
N ALA A 231 6.06 5.60 0.17
CA ALA A 231 4.61 5.42 0.17
C ALA A 231 3.87 6.76 0.08
N VAL A 232 4.28 7.76 0.88
CA VAL A 232 3.73 9.13 0.81
C VAL A 232 3.87 9.75 -0.59
N LYS A 233 4.99 9.53 -1.26
CA LYS A 233 5.27 10.18 -2.56
C LYS A 233 4.64 9.44 -3.74
N THR A 234 4.52 8.12 -3.68
CA THR A 234 4.24 7.30 -4.87
C THR A 234 3.11 6.30 -4.73
N ASP A 235 2.55 6.04 -3.54
CA ASP A 235 1.46 5.06 -3.42
C ASP A 235 0.21 5.54 -4.15
N GLU A 236 -0.37 4.67 -4.98
CA GLU A 236 -1.57 5.00 -5.75
C GLU A 236 -2.79 5.23 -4.85
N ASN A 237 -2.86 4.53 -3.71
CA ASN A 237 -3.97 4.61 -2.78
C ASN A 237 -3.83 5.83 -1.84
N PRO A 238 -4.76 6.80 -1.89
CA PRO A 238 -4.68 8.00 -1.06
C PRO A 238 -4.82 7.72 0.44
N GLY A 239 -5.47 6.61 0.83
CA GLY A 239 -5.57 6.18 2.23
C GLY A 239 -4.22 5.74 2.77
N VAL A 240 -3.45 4.96 1.99
CA VAL A 240 -2.09 4.56 2.37
C VAL A 240 -1.18 5.79 2.45
N ARG A 241 -1.22 6.68 1.46
CA ARG A 241 -0.43 7.93 1.50
C ARG A 241 -0.73 8.77 2.74
N LYS A 242 -2.01 8.94 3.06
CA LYS A 242 -2.46 9.74 4.22
C LYS A 242 -1.98 9.14 5.54
N GLU A 243 -2.14 7.83 5.70
CA GLU A 243 -1.72 7.17 6.92
C GLU A 243 -0.20 7.18 7.06
N ALA A 244 0.54 7.00 5.97
CA ALA A 244 2.00 7.08 5.98
C ALA A 244 2.47 8.50 6.36
N LEU A 245 1.83 9.53 5.81
CA LEU A 245 2.14 10.93 6.12
C LEU A 245 1.89 11.25 7.60
N LYS A 246 0.76 10.79 8.14
CA LYS A 246 0.46 10.92 9.59
C LYS A 246 1.48 10.18 10.44
N THR A 247 1.87 8.98 10.02
CA THR A 247 2.85 8.17 10.73
C THR A 247 4.19 8.88 10.84
N LEU A 248 4.64 9.54 9.76
CA LEU A 248 5.88 10.33 9.75
C LEU A 248 5.90 11.48 10.77
N ARG A 249 4.75 11.96 11.26
CA ARG A 249 4.70 13.00 12.31
C ARG A 249 5.24 12.52 13.66
N HIS A 250 5.28 11.21 13.89
CA HIS A 250 5.83 10.62 15.12
C HIS A 250 7.36 10.44 15.05
N PHE A 251 7.96 10.73 13.90
CA PHE A 251 9.39 10.57 13.67
C PHE A 251 10.08 11.92 13.91
N PRO A 252 11.37 11.93 14.32
CA PRO A 252 12.12 13.18 14.44
C PRO A 252 12.08 13.95 13.13
N PHE A 253 11.66 15.22 13.19
CA PHE A 253 11.46 16.04 12.00
C PHE A 253 12.82 16.46 11.41
N ASP A 254 13.31 15.68 10.45
CA ASP A 254 14.56 15.91 9.74
C ASP A 254 14.31 16.46 8.32
N GLU A 255 15.41 16.71 7.59
CA GLU A 255 15.35 17.26 6.23
C GLU A 255 14.59 16.34 5.27
N GLU A 256 14.74 15.01 5.39
CA GLU A 256 14.11 14.05 4.48
C GLU A 256 12.58 14.03 4.66
N ILE A 257 12.14 14.05 5.91
CA ILE A 257 10.72 14.12 6.28
C ILE A 257 10.15 15.48 5.87
N LYS A 258 10.85 16.58 6.14
CA LYS A 258 10.43 17.92 5.72
C LYS A 258 10.22 17.98 4.20
N GLN A 259 11.17 17.46 3.42
CA GLN A 259 11.05 17.40 1.96
C GLN A 259 9.89 16.50 1.49
N ALA A 260 9.55 15.45 2.24
CA ALA A 260 8.36 14.64 1.96
C ALA A 260 7.06 15.45 2.17
N PHE A 261 6.96 16.20 3.27
CA PHE A 261 5.81 17.08 3.54
C PHE A 261 5.69 18.21 2.50
N LEU A 262 6.80 18.86 2.14
CA LEU A 262 6.83 19.88 1.08
C LEU A 262 6.42 19.30 -0.28
N PHE A 263 6.89 18.09 -0.60
CA PHE A 263 6.48 17.39 -1.81
C PHE A 263 4.96 17.17 -1.85
N VAL A 264 4.36 16.68 -0.76
CA VAL A 264 2.91 16.47 -0.67
C VAL A 264 2.17 17.79 -0.85
N LEU A 265 2.56 18.82 -0.11
CA LEU A 265 1.93 20.14 -0.18
C LEU A 265 1.97 20.71 -1.61
N MET A 266 3.04 20.46 -2.36
CA MET A 266 3.21 20.99 -3.71
C MET A 266 2.59 20.13 -4.82
N LYS A 267 2.56 18.79 -4.67
CA LYS A 267 2.28 17.86 -5.77
C LYS A 267 1.08 16.94 -5.54
N ASP A 268 0.63 16.71 -4.31
CA ASP A 268 -0.49 15.77 -4.11
C ASP A 268 -1.80 16.37 -4.62
N LYS A 269 -2.53 15.59 -5.42
CA LYS A 269 -3.81 15.98 -6.00
C LYS A 269 -4.92 16.05 -4.95
N ASN A 270 -4.83 15.25 -3.89
CA ASN A 270 -5.83 15.19 -2.83
C ASN A 270 -5.68 16.39 -1.87
N PRO A 271 -6.69 17.28 -1.77
CA PRO A 271 -6.63 18.41 -0.85
C PRO A 271 -6.43 18.01 0.61
N ALA A 272 -6.99 16.88 1.06
CA ALA A 272 -6.82 16.40 2.43
C ALA A 272 -5.34 16.08 2.76
N MET A 273 -4.59 15.60 1.77
CA MET A 273 -3.14 15.38 1.91
C MET A 273 -2.38 16.70 2.05
N ARG A 274 -2.72 17.70 1.21
CA ARG A 274 -2.11 19.03 1.29
C ARG A 274 -2.43 19.74 2.60
N ILE A 275 -3.65 19.58 3.12
CA ILE A 275 -4.08 20.08 4.43
C ILE A 275 -3.25 19.46 5.56
N GLU A 276 -3.11 18.13 5.56
CA GLU A 276 -2.27 17.45 6.57
C GLU A 276 -0.81 17.92 6.48
N ALA A 277 -0.31 18.14 5.26
CA ALA A 277 1.06 18.57 5.07
C ALA A 277 1.34 19.98 5.58
N VAL A 278 0.50 20.96 5.24
CA VAL A 278 0.69 22.34 5.72
C VAL A 278 0.57 22.45 7.24
N ASN A 279 -0.36 21.69 7.85
CA ASN A 279 -0.51 21.68 9.30
C ASN A 279 0.69 21.03 10.02
N SER A 280 1.28 20.00 9.42
CA SER A 280 2.45 19.33 9.98
C SER A 280 3.70 20.21 9.91
N LEU A 281 3.91 20.89 8.78
CA LEU A 281 5.05 21.81 8.57
C LEU A 281 5.02 23.00 9.55
N ASP A 282 3.83 23.51 9.86
CA ASP A 282 3.63 24.56 10.86
C ASP A 282 4.02 24.09 12.27
N SER A 283 3.48 22.94 12.70
CA SER A 283 3.71 22.42 14.05
C SER A 283 5.16 22.04 14.35
N ALA A 284 5.98 21.81 13.31
CA ALA A 284 7.33 21.30 13.44
C ALA A 284 8.40 22.36 13.80
N GLN A 285 8.01 23.62 14.08
CA GLN A 285 8.94 24.74 14.34
C GLN A 285 10.06 24.81 13.30
N THR A 286 9.69 24.68 12.02
CA THR A 286 10.64 24.77 10.92
C THR A 286 11.37 26.11 10.99
N HIS A 287 12.70 26.08 10.90
CA HIS A 287 13.53 27.27 11.07
C HIS A 287 13.03 28.42 10.20
N PHE A 288 12.86 29.60 10.77
CA PHE A 288 12.34 30.83 10.15
C PHE A 288 13.06 31.30 8.87
N ARG A 289 14.15 30.62 8.49
CA ARG A 289 14.95 30.89 7.29
C ARG A 289 14.90 29.78 6.24
N ASP A 290 13.92 28.89 6.32
CA ASP A 290 13.73 27.86 5.31
C ASP A 290 13.16 28.46 4.01
N LYS A 291 14.06 28.68 3.05
CA LYS A 291 13.73 29.24 1.74
C LYS A 291 12.83 28.32 0.92
N ASP A 292 12.98 27.00 1.06
CA ASP A 292 12.18 26.03 0.30
C ASP A 292 10.74 26.05 0.79
N LEU A 293 10.55 26.05 2.11
CA LEU A 293 9.22 26.21 2.72
C LEU A 293 8.57 27.53 2.29
N TRP A 294 9.31 28.64 2.36
CA TRP A 294 8.81 29.95 1.93
C TRP A 294 8.28 29.93 0.50
N ASN A 295 9.07 29.41 -0.44
CA ASN A 295 8.69 29.36 -1.85
C ASN A 295 7.46 28.49 -2.09
N VAL A 296 7.38 27.33 -1.43
CA VAL A 296 6.22 26.43 -1.54
C VAL A 296 4.96 27.09 -0.99
N LEU A 297 5.04 27.72 0.19
CA LEU A 297 3.91 28.43 0.79
C LEU A 297 3.43 29.58 -0.08
N GLN A 298 4.35 30.42 -0.59
CA GLN A 298 4.03 31.52 -1.49
C GLN A 298 3.32 31.04 -2.76
N GLN A 299 3.79 29.95 -3.36
CA GLN A 299 3.14 29.34 -4.51
C GLN A 299 1.74 28.83 -4.16
N ARG A 300 1.57 28.16 -3.02
CA ARG A 300 0.27 27.61 -2.60
C ARG A 300 -0.76 28.71 -2.33
N ILE A 301 -0.35 29.83 -1.72
CA ILE A 301 -1.24 30.99 -1.49
C ILE A 301 -1.84 31.49 -2.80
N GLN A 302 -1.04 31.50 -3.88
CA GLN A 302 -1.48 32.03 -5.18
C GLN A 302 -2.31 31.04 -6.00
N SER A 303 -1.97 29.75 -5.96
CA SER A 303 -2.46 28.78 -6.95
C SER A 303 -3.11 27.52 -6.39
N ASP A 304 -3.20 27.31 -5.07
CA ASP A 304 -3.87 26.11 -4.55
C ASP A 304 -5.38 26.22 -4.77
N GLU A 305 -6.01 25.15 -5.25
CA GLU A 305 -7.46 25.09 -5.44
C GLU A 305 -8.22 25.15 -4.10
N ASN A 306 -7.63 24.60 -3.03
CA ASN A 306 -8.28 24.52 -1.73
C ASN A 306 -8.07 25.80 -0.91
N SER A 307 -9.17 26.44 -0.50
CA SER A 307 -9.15 27.71 0.24
C SER A 307 -8.49 27.61 1.61
N TYR A 308 -8.67 26.49 2.32
CA TYR A 308 -8.02 26.26 3.60
C TYR A 308 -6.50 26.19 3.44
N VAL A 309 -6.01 25.50 2.42
CA VAL A 309 -4.56 25.42 2.15
C VAL A 309 -3.99 26.81 1.88
N ARG A 310 -4.67 27.64 1.08
CA ARG A 310 -4.27 29.04 0.82
C ARG A 310 -4.21 29.86 2.11
N LEU A 311 -5.28 29.84 2.90
CA LEU A 311 -5.39 30.60 4.15
C LEU A 311 -4.33 30.16 5.16
N ARG A 312 -4.18 28.85 5.35
CA ARG A 312 -3.22 28.30 6.30
C ARG A 312 -1.78 28.62 5.88
N ALA A 313 -1.47 28.50 4.59
CA ALA A 313 -0.16 28.88 4.08
C ALA A 313 0.16 30.37 4.29
N GLN A 314 -0.83 31.25 4.13
CA GLN A 314 -0.69 32.67 4.43
C GLN A 314 -0.39 32.91 5.91
N THR A 315 -1.13 32.26 6.82
CA THR A 315 -0.90 32.36 8.26
C THR A 315 0.52 31.96 8.64
N VAL A 316 0.98 30.79 8.18
CA VAL A 316 2.34 30.29 8.47
C VAL A 316 3.40 31.26 7.93
N LEU A 317 3.21 31.80 6.73
CA LEU A 317 4.16 32.71 6.11
C LEU A 317 4.23 34.06 6.86
N ASP A 318 3.09 34.59 7.33
CA ASP A 318 3.07 35.82 8.14
C ASP A 318 3.71 35.60 9.53
N GLU A 319 3.50 34.44 10.15
CA GLU A 319 4.20 34.07 11.39
C GLU A 319 5.72 33.98 11.20
N MET A 320 6.19 33.47 10.06
CA MET A 320 7.62 33.45 9.71
C MET A 320 8.21 34.85 9.49
N ARG A 321 7.42 35.86 9.09
CA ARG A 321 7.89 37.25 8.90
C ARG A 321 8.02 38.04 10.19
N ASN A 322 7.18 37.69 11.18
CA ASN A 322 7.00 38.47 12.40
C ASN A 322 7.90 38.02 13.57
N GLN A 323 8.80 37.05 13.35
CA GLN A 323 9.76 36.51 14.32
C GLN A 323 11.20 36.79 13.87
#